data_AF-A0A1I0TXQ9-F1
#
_entry.id   AF-A0A1I0TXQ9-F1
#
_cell.length_a   1.000
_cell.length_b   1.000
_cell.length_c   1.000
_cell.angle_alpha   90.00
_cell.angle_beta   90.00
_cell.angle_gamma   90.00
#
_symmetry.space_group_name_H-M   'P 1'
#
loop_
_entity.id
_entity.type
_entity.pdbx_description
1 polymer ?
#
loop_
_entity_poly.entity_id
_entity_poly.type
_entity_poly.pdbx_seq_one_letter_code
_entity_poly.pdbx_strand_id
1 'polypeptide(L)'
;MKTPLTYYGGKQTLAPLIASLIPEHVLYGEPFTGGGAVFFHKPPSVCEVINDTNGELVNFYQVIKEQFLPLQRMIKRTLHCRNAYRQAEVVYHNPRPF
;
A
#
# COMPACT_ATOMS: atom_id res chain seq x y z
N MET A 1 -1.81 -4.27 -13.29
CA MET A 1 -0.68 -4.07 -12.34
C MET A 1 -0.94 -4.87 -11.08
N LYS A 2 0.08 -5.48 -10.45
CA LYS A 2 -0.08 -6.13 -9.12
C LYS A 2 0.12 -5.07 -8.03
N THR A 3 -0.63 -5.18 -6.93
CA THR A 3 -0.50 -4.26 -5.81
C THR A 3 0.83 -4.47 -5.07
N PRO A 4 1.39 -3.44 -4.42
CA PRO A 4 2.62 -3.57 -3.63
C PRO A 4 2.49 -4.50 -2.42
N LEU A 5 1.26 -4.67 -1.92
CA LEU A 5 0.94 -5.53 -0.79
C LEU A 5 -0.15 -6.54 -1.15
N THR A 6 -0.05 -7.73 -0.57
CA THR A 6 -1.18 -8.66 -0.47
C THR A 6 -2.04 -8.23 0.70
N TYR A 7 -3.33 -7.94 0.43
CA TYR A 7 -4.26 -7.47 1.45
C TYR A 7 -5.54 -8.29 1.40
N TYR A 8 -6.08 -8.63 2.57
CA TYR A 8 -7.36 -9.34 2.65
C TYR A 8 -8.48 -8.48 2.05
N GLY A 9 -9.35 -9.09 1.25
CA GLY A 9 -10.39 -8.35 0.51
C GLY A 9 -9.86 -7.55 -0.69
N GLY A 10 -8.62 -7.82 -1.13
CA GLY A 10 -8.02 -7.19 -2.29
C GLY A 10 -8.87 -7.39 -3.55
N LYS A 11 -9.42 -6.28 -4.07
CA LYS A 11 -10.27 -6.27 -5.27
C LYS A 11 -9.47 -6.45 -6.57
N GLN A 12 -8.35 -7.18 -6.55
CA GLN A 12 -7.43 -7.27 -7.70
C GLN A 12 -8.11 -7.84 -8.95
N THR A 13 -8.99 -8.83 -8.79
CA THR A 13 -9.75 -9.44 -9.89
C THR A 13 -10.84 -8.51 -10.43
N LEU A 14 -11.45 -7.69 -9.55
CA LEU A 14 -12.50 -6.74 -9.90
C LEU A 14 -11.96 -5.37 -10.32
N ALA A 15 -10.68 -5.07 -10.05
CA ALA A 15 -10.07 -3.77 -10.30
C ALA A 15 -10.22 -3.28 -11.75
N PRO A 16 -10.07 -4.11 -12.80
CA PRO A 16 -10.33 -3.68 -14.19
C PRO A 16 -11.78 -3.23 -14.40
N LEU A 17 -12.73 -4.01 -13.90
CA LEU A 17 -14.15 -3.70 -14.02
C LEU A 17 -14.49 -2.42 -13.25
N ILE A 18 -14.04 -2.31 -12.00
CA ILE A 18 -14.30 -1.11 -11.18
C ILE A 18 -13.67 0.11 -11.86
N ALA A 19 -12.43 0.02 -12.32
CA ALA A 19 -11.75 1.12 -13.00
C ALA A 19 -12.49 1.59 -14.27
N SER A 20 -13.09 0.67 -15.04
CA SER A 20 -13.90 1.03 -16.21
C SER A 20 -15.22 1.74 -15.89
N LEU A 21 -15.69 1.64 -14.64
CA LEU A 21 -16.92 2.27 -14.17
C LEU A 21 -16.68 3.64 -13.52
N ILE A 22 -15.42 4.02 -13.29
CA ILE A 22 -15.07 5.33 -12.74
C ILE A 22 -15.23 6.38 -13.85
N PRO A 23 -16.10 7.40 -13.69
CA PRO A 23 -16.28 8.44 -14.69
C PRO A 23 -15.05 9.36 -14.78
N GLU A 24 -15.01 10.27 -15.75
CA GLU A 24 -14.00 11.34 -15.75
C GLU A 24 -14.09 12.17 -14.46
N HIS A 25 -12.92 12.48 -13.88
CA HIS A 25 -12.82 13.18 -12.62
C HIS A 25 -11.45 13.84 -12.47
N VAL A 26 -11.40 14.87 -11.62
CA VAL A 26 -10.15 15.56 -11.26
C VAL A 26 -9.55 14.98 -9.99
N LEU A 27 -10.39 14.65 -9.01
CA LEU A 27 -10.00 14.10 -7.72
C LEU A 27 -10.50 12.66 -7.57
N TYR A 28 -9.59 11.75 -7.25
CA TYR A 28 -9.91 10.39 -6.83
C TYR A 28 -9.68 10.25 -5.33
N GLY A 29 -10.70 9.80 -4.60
CA GLY A 29 -10.59 9.52 -3.17
C GLY A 29 -10.89 8.06 -2.88
N GLU A 30 -9.98 7.36 -2.20
CA GLU A 30 -10.17 5.98 -1.75
C GLU A 30 -10.09 5.91 -0.22
N PRO A 31 -11.24 5.99 0.48
CA PRO A 31 -11.29 6.01 1.95
C PRO A 31 -10.80 4.72 2.63
N PHE A 32 -10.86 3.60 1.90
CA PHE A 32 -10.55 2.24 2.37
C PHE A 32 -9.58 1.58 1.40
N THR A 33 -8.35 2.10 1.38
CA THR A 33 -7.36 1.74 0.36
C THR A 33 -6.95 0.27 0.45
N GLY A 34 -6.70 -0.24 1.66
CA GLY A 34 -6.12 -1.58 1.83
C GLY A 34 -4.87 -1.74 0.94
N GLY A 35 -4.87 -2.76 0.08
CA GLY A 35 -3.78 -2.98 -0.89
C GLY A 35 -3.74 -2.01 -2.09
N GLY A 36 -4.71 -1.11 -2.25
CA GLY A 36 -4.76 -0.13 -3.35
C GLY A 36 -5.10 -0.73 -4.71
N ALA A 37 -5.86 -1.82 -4.75
CA ALA A 37 -6.12 -2.58 -5.98
C ALA A 37 -6.79 -1.74 -7.08
N VAL A 38 -7.76 -0.88 -6.72
CA VAL A 38 -8.43 0.00 -7.67
C VAL A 38 -7.55 1.21 -7.97
N PHE A 39 -7.00 1.86 -6.94
CA PHE A 39 -6.03 2.95 -7.07
C PHE A 39 -4.94 2.68 -8.11
N PHE A 40 -4.23 1.54 -8.03
CA PHE A 40 -3.15 1.21 -8.97
C PHE A 40 -3.63 0.72 -10.35
N HIS A 41 -4.93 0.46 -10.52
CA HIS A 41 -5.49 -0.03 -11.79
C HIS A 41 -6.14 1.07 -12.61
N LYS A 42 -6.74 2.08 -11.98
CA LYS A 42 -7.32 3.21 -12.69
C LYS A 42 -6.23 4.04 -13.40
N PRO A 43 -6.57 4.78 -14.46
CA PRO A 43 -5.71 5.84 -14.97
C PRO A 43 -5.42 6.89 -13.89
N PRO A 44 -4.23 7.51 -13.86
CA PRO A 44 -3.90 8.59 -12.92
C PRO A 44 -4.86 9.79 -13.04
N SER A 45 -5.14 10.44 -11.91
CA SER A 45 -5.97 11.65 -11.83
C SER A 45 -5.14 12.85 -11.40
N VAL A 46 -5.65 14.07 -11.58
CA VAL A 46 -4.93 15.30 -11.19
C VAL A 46 -4.62 15.32 -9.68
N CYS A 47 -5.57 14.87 -8.87
CA CYS A 47 -5.42 14.74 -7.44
C CYS A 47 -5.89 13.35 -6.99
N GLU A 48 -5.12 12.71 -6.13
CA GLU A 48 -5.46 11.40 -5.60
C GLU A 48 -5.22 11.37 -4.09
N VAL A 49 -6.23 10.88 -3.37
CA VAL A 49 -6.24 10.78 -1.91
C VAL A 49 -6.50 9.34 -1.54
N ILE A 50 -5.57 8.74 -0.81
CA ILE A 50 -5.72 7.41 -0.23
C ILE A 50 -5.83 7.54 1.29
N ASN A 51 -6.69 6.74 1.90
CA ASN A 51 -6.85 6.66 3.35
C ASN A 51 -7.05 5.21 3.79
N ASP A 52 -6.64 4.92 5.03
CA ASP A 52 -6.96 3.68 5.72
C ASP A 52 -6.90 3.92 7.24
N THR A 53 -7.65 3.14 8.01
CA THR A 53 -7.58 3.17 9.48
C THR A 53 -6.27 2.58 10.01
N ASN A 54 -5.57 1.78 9.21
CA ASN A 54 -4.28 1.20 9.57
C ASN A 54 -3.15 2.20 9.30
N GLY A 55 -2.64 2.85 10.35
CA GLY A 55 -1.55 3.82 10.26
C GLY A 55 -0.26 3.25 9.65
N GLU A 56 0.07 1.98 9.90
CA GLU A 56 1.27 1.35 9.34
C GLU A 56 1.16 1.12 7.83
N LEU A 57 -0.05 0.90 7.33
CA LEU A 57 -0.32 0.80 5.89
C LEU A 57 -0.14 2.17 5.22
N VAL A 58 -0.64 3.25 5.84
CA VAL A 58 -0.45 4.61 5.34
C VAL A 58 1.02 5.01 5.36
N ASN A 59 1.73 4.71 6.47
CA ASN A 59 3.18 4.88 6.59
C ASN A 59 3.94 4.15 5.47
N PHE A 60 3.58 2.89 5.19
CA PHE A 60 4.18 2.14 4.09
C PHE A 60 4.03 2.85 2.73
N TYR A 61 2.83 3.34 2.39
CA TYR A 61 2.61 4.08 1.15
C TYR A 61 3.39 5.40 1.11
N GLN A 62 3.50 6.10 2.24
CA GLN A 62 4.33 7.30 2.36
C GLN A 62 5.81 6.98 2.11
N VAL A 63 6.36 5.95 2.75
CA VAL A 63 7.76 5.53 2.56
C VAL A 63 8.03 5.08 1.14
N ILE A 64 7.10 4.37 0.48
CA ILE A 64 7.26 4.03 -0.94
C ILE A 64 7.30 5.30 -1.80
N LYS A 65 6.43 6.27 -1.54
CA LYS A 65 6.37 7.52 -2.32
C LYS A 65 7.64 8.35 -2.15
N GLU A 66 8.15 8.47 -0.93
CA GLU A 66 9.24 9.39 -0.60
C GLU A 66 10.63 8.74 -0.65
N GLN A 67 10.73 7.44 -0.37
CA GLN A 67 12.00 6.75 -0.09
C GLN A 67 12.07 5.35 -0.72
N PHE A 68 11.56 5.19 -1.96
CA PHE A 68 11.51 3.91 -2.65
C PHE A 68 12.88 3.19 -2.74
N LEU A 69 13.93 3.89 -3.18
CA LEU A 69 15.25 3.27 -3.39
C LEU A 69 15.91 2.80 -2.08
N PRO A 70 15.91 3.58 -0.98
CA PRO A 70 16.29 3.08 0.34
C PRO A 70 15.48 1.85 0.77
N LEU A 71 14.14 1.92 0.70
CA LEU A 71 13.26 0.83 1.10
C LEU A 71 13.56 -0.45 0.30
N GLN A 72 13.65 -0.36 -1.02
CA GLN A 72 13.95 -1.48 -1.91
C GLN A 72 15.30 -2.14 -1.55
N ARG A 73 16.32 -1.33 -1.24
CA ARG A 73 17.63 -1.84 -0.81
C ARG A 73 17.55 -2.57 0.52
N MET A 74 16.78 -2.05 1.48
CA MET A 74 16.57 -2.72 2.76
C MET A 74 15.86 -4.07 2.58
N ILE A 75 14.75 -4.10 1.83
CA ILE A 75 13.99 -5.31 1.54
C ILE A 75 14.89 -6.39 0.90
N LYS A 76 15.70 -6.02 -0.11
CA LYS A 76 16.61 -6.97 -0.78
C LYS A 76 17.72 -7.51 0.12
N ARG A 77 18.09 -6.78 1.18
CA ARG A 77 19.15 -7.18 2.12
C ARG A 77 18.61 -7.95 3.33
N THR A 78 17.29 -8.02 3.50
CA THR A 78 16.68 -8.73 4.64
C THR A 78 17.04 -10.21 4.59
N LEU A 79 17.74 -10.68 5.62
CA LEU A 79 18.03 -12.10 5.79
C LEU A 79 16.75 -12.84 6.17
N HIS A 80 16.34 -13.81 5.35
CA HIS A 80 15.17 -14.64 5.63
C HIS A 80 15.50 -15.73 6.66
N CYS A 81 15.38 -15.40 7.95
CA CYS A 81 15.56 -16.36 9.03
C CYS A 81 14.55 -16.14 10.18
N ARG A 82 14.37 -17.16 11.01
CA ARG A 82 13.41 -17.10 12.14
C ARG A 82 13.74 -15.99 13.15
N ASN A 83 15.02 -15.69 13.36
CA ASN A 83 15.41 -14.60 14.27
C ASN A 83 14.99 -13.23 13.70
N ALA A 84 15.27 -12.96 12.42
CA ALA A 84 14.86 -11.72 11.76
C ALA A 84 13.32 -11.55 11.76
N TYR A 85 12.58 -12.65 11.52
CA TYR A 85 11.12 -12.64 11.59
C TYR A 85 10.60 -12.25 12.99
N ARG A 86 11.13 -12.87 14.05
CA ARG A 86 10.73 -12.54 15.44
C ARG A 86 11.03 -11.09 15.81
N GLN A 87 12.16 -10.55 15.35
CA GLN A 87 12.50 -9.14 15.54
C GLN A 87 11.49 -8.22 14.84
N ALA A 88 11.10 -8.56 13.61
CA ALA A 88 10.09 -7.81 12.86
C ALA A 88 8.70 -7.87 13.53
N GLU A 89 8.30 -9.02 14.09
CA GLU A 89 7.05 -9.14 14.88
C GLU A 89 7.04 -8.18 16.08
N VAL A 90 8.14 -8.09 16.83
CA VAL A 90 8.21 -7.17 17.98
C VAL A 90 8.00 -5.72 17.54
N VAL A 91 8.61 -5.31 16.42
CA VAL A 91 8.42 -3.96 15.87
C VAL A 91 6.98 -3.77 15.40
N TYR A 92 6.41 -4.74 14.69
CA TYR A 92 5.06 -4.67 14.15
C TYR A 92 3.97 -4.59 15.24
N HIS A 93 4.17 -5.28 16.36
CA HIS A 93 3.24 -5.23 17.49
C HIS A 93 3.45 -4.03 18.42
N ASN A 94 4.58 -3.33 18.27
CA ASN A 94 4.89 -2.12 19.03
C ASN A 94 5.25 -0.97 18.08
N PRO A 95 4.37 -0.62 17.12
CA PRO A 95 4.56 0.55 16.29
C PRO A 95 4.46 1.75 17.22
N ARG A 96 5.55 2.50 17.35
CA ARG A 96 5.68 3.53 18.40
C ARG A 96 4.53 4.55 18.31
N PRO A 97 4.03 5.07 19.44
CA PRO A 97 3.18 6.24 19.47
C PRO A 97 4.08 7.47 19.31
N PHE A 98 4.22 7.96 18.09
CA PHE A 98 4.71 9.32 17.86
C PHE A 98 3.58 10.12 17.22
#